data_AF-A0A6G0WYS0-F1
#
_entry.id   AF-A0A6G0WYS0-F1
#
_cell.length_a   1.000
_cell.length_b   1.000
_cell.length_c   1.000
_cell.angle_alpha   90.00
_cell.angle_beta   90.00
_cell.angle_gamma   90.00
#
_symmetry.space_group_name_H-M   'P 1'
#
loop_
_entity.id
_entity.type
_entity.pdbx_description
1 polymer ?
#
loop_
_entity_poly.entity_id
_entity_poly.type
_entity_poly.pdbx_seq_one_letter_code
_entity_poly.pdbx_strand_id
1 'polypeptide(L)'
;MSFVGDGNFVHDGGDTLQELWEAWPWKMIPNCPGRYVVKKNKVLAAMPLEDVLATLTTKPKRVIETTSEKLSDQVHVAVFADGGGVITYCKSNGAFVHTLNTQSGLERKLAGLGLSSCLDE
;
A
#
# COMPACT_ATOMS: atom_id res chain seq x y z
N MET A 1 15.37 -10.26 -7.86
CA MET A 1 15.78 -8.86 -8.16
C MET A 1 15.21 -8.05 -7.02
N SER A 2 16.04 -7.41 -6.19
CA SER A 2 15.56 -6.68 -5.01
C SER A 2 14.74 -5.46 -5.42
N PHE A 3 13.69 -5.16 -4.66
CA PHE A 3 12.78 -4.06 -4.87
C PHE A 3 13.46 -2.80 -4.38
N VAL A 4 13.88 -1.97 -5.34
CA VAL A 4 14.67 -0.76 -5.06
C VAL A 4 13.76 0.46 -4.78
N GLY A 5 12.44 0.28 -4.79
CA GLY A 5 11.49 1.40 -4.63
C GLY A 5 11.54 2.37 -5.82
N ASP A 6 11.27 3.66 -5.57
CA ASP A 6 11.33 4.71 -6.60
C ASP A 6 12.72 5.39 -6.72
N GLY A 7 13.69 4.93 -5.91
CA GLY A 7 15.10 5.35 -5.96
C GLY A 7 15.37 6.74 -5.37
N ASN A 8 14.36 7.44 -4.86
CA ASN A 8 14.52 8.83 -4.40
C ASN A 8 14.78 8.96 -2.89
N PHE A 9 14.58 7.90 -2.10
CA PHE A 9 14.69 7.95 -0.64
C PHE A 9 15.42 6.73 -0.07
N VAL A 10 16.17 6.93 1.01
CA VAL A 10 16.81 5.84 1.76
C VAL A 10 15.70 5.03 2.43
N HIS A 11 15.70 3.69 2.28
CA HIS A 11 14.62 2.79 2.74
C HIS A 11 13.27 2.94 2.00
N ASP A 12 13.30 3.40 0.74
CA ASP A 12 12.11 3.42 -0.13
C ASP A 12 11.68 1.99 -0.56
N GLY A 13 12.51 0.99 -0.26
CA GLY A 13 12.20 -0.45 -0.33
C GLY A 13 12.54 -1.14 1.00
N GLY A 14 11.94 -2.32 1.20
CA GLY A 14 12.15 -3.18 2.36
C GLY A 14 11.84 -4.64 2.00
N ASP A 15 12.25 -5.57 2.85
CA ASP A 15 11.96 -7.00 2.69
C ASP A 15 10.44 -7.25 2.64
N THR A 16 9.66 -6.53 3.46
CA THR A 16 8.18 -6.64 3.43
C THR A 16 7.60 -6.19 2.09
N LEU A 17 8.14 -5.12 1.49
CA LEU A 17 7.74 -4.66 0.16
C LEU A 17 8.17 -5.65 -0.92
N GLN A 18 9.36 -6.26 -0.78
CA GLN A 18 9.85 -7.29 -1.69
C GLN A 18 8.91 -8.50 -1.74
N GLU A 19 8.47 -8.99 -0.59
CA GLU A 19 7.58 -10.15 -0.51
C GLU A 19 6.27 -9.90 -1.27
N LEU A 20 5.63 -8.75 -1.04
CA LEU A 20 4.42 -8.39 -1.80
C LEU A 20 4.71 -8.15 -3.28
N TRP A 21 5.85 -7.53 -3.60
CA TRP A 21 6.28 -7.29 -4.97
C TRP A 21 6.41 -8.60 -5.77
N GLU A 22 6.94 -9.65 -5.16
CA GLU A 22 7.09 -10.97 -5.77
C GLU A 22 5.77 -11.75 -5.81
N ALA A 23 4.86 -11.54 -4.85
CA ALA A 23 3.57 -12.23 -4.79
C ALA A 23 2.62 -11.86 -5.92
N TRP A 24 2.74 -10.65 -6.51
CA TRP A 24 1.80 -10.17 -7.52
C TRP A 24 2.45 -9.36 -8.63
N PRO A 25 1.87 -9.30 -9.85
CA PRO A 25 2.43 -8.55 -10.96
C PRO A 25 2.11 -7.04 -10.85
N TRP A 26 2.66 -6.40 -9.83
CA TRP A 26 2.52 -4.96 -9.57
C TRP A 26 3.06 -4.15 -10.75
N LYS A 27 2.38 -3.05 -11.05
CA LYS A 27 2.81 -2.08 -12.07
C LYS A 27 2.72 -0.68 -11.51
N MET A 28 3.76 0.10 -11.77
CA MET A 28 3.78 1.51 -11.37
C MET A 28 2.63 2.26 -12.03
N ILE A 29 1.94 3.10 -11.25
CA ILE A 29 0.94 4.01 -11.79
C ILE A 29 1.69 5.09 -12.61
N PRO A 30 1.29 5.38 -13.87
CA PRO A 30 1.94 6.42 -14.67
C PRO A 30 1.99 7.77 -13.94
N ASN A 31 3.15 8.44 -14.01
CA ASN A 31 3.41 9.75 -13.36
C ASN A 31 3.21 9.77 -11.84
N CYS A 32 3.26 8.60 -11.20
CA CYS A 32 3.05 8.44 -9.76
C CYS A 32 4.16 7.56 -9.17
N PRO A 33 5.41 8.07 -9.09
CA PRO A 33 6.53 7.30 -8.57
C PRO A 33 6.24 6.79 -7.16
N GLY A 34 6.70 5.58 -6.89
CA GLY A 34 6.53 4.92 -5.60
C GLY A 34 5.14 4.32 -5.36
N ARG A 35 4.23 4.36 -6.34
CA ARG A 35 2.88 3.78 -6.22
C ARG A 35 2.60 2.75 -7.30
N TYR A 36 2.18 1.56 -6.87
CA TYR A 36 2.01 0.41 -7.73
C TYR A 36 0.65 -0.25 -7.53
N VAL A 37 0.08 -0.78 -8.61
CA VAL A 37 -1.22 -1.46 -8.61
C VAL A 37 -1.15 -2.74 -9.42
N VAL A 38 -2.00 -3.70 -9.09
CA VAL A 38 -2.23 -4.86 -9.93
C VAL A 38 -3.47 -4.61 -10.80
N LYS A 39 -3.28 -4.52 -12.12
CA LYS A 39 -4.38 -4.24 -13.06
C LYS A 39 -5.19 -5.50 -13.36
N LYS A 40 -6.52 -5.38 -13.37
CA LYS A 40 -7.47 -6.42 -13.83
C LYS A 40 -7.36 -7.77 -13.10
N ASN A 41 -6.87 -7.78 -11.86
CA ASN A 41 -6.81 -9.00 -11.04
C ASN A 41 -8.06 -9.11 -10.16
N LYS A 42 -8.97 -10.01 -10.51
CA LYS A 42 -10.23 -10.23 -9.78
C LYS A 42 -10.02 -10.91 -8.42
N VAL A 43 -8.96 -11.72 -8.27
CA VAL A 43 -8.65 -12.39 -7.00
C VAL A 43 -8.25 -11.34 -5.99
N LEU A 44 -7.27 -10.50 -6.34
CA LEU A 44 -6.80 -9.44 -5.47
C LEU A 44 -7.92 -8.40 -5.21
N ALA A 45 -8.74 -8.08 -6.21
CA ALA A 45 -9.86 -7.16 -6.01
C ALA A 45 -10.99 -7.71 -5.12
N ALA A 46 -11.03 -9.00 -4.84
CA ALA A 46 -11.98 -9.62 -3.91
C ALA A 46 -11.35 -9.91 -2.53
N MET A 47 -10.06 -9.59 -2.36
CA MET A 47 -9.29 -9.92 -1.17
C MET A 47 -9.23 -8.70 -0.24
N PRO A 48 -9.67 -8.80 1.02
CA PRO A 48 -9.50 -7.73 1.98
C PRO A 48 -8.01 -7.54 2.33
N LEU A 49 -7.66 -6.41 2.95
CA LEU A 49 -6.25 -6.10 3.23
C LEU A 49 -5.61 -7.16 4.13
N GLU A 50 -6.34 -7.70 5.10
CA GLU A 50 -5.86 -8.70 6.05
C GLU A 50 -5.37 -9.96 5.32
N ASP A 51 -6.10 -10.41 4.30
CA ASP A 51 -5.76 -11.59 3.50
C ASP A 51 -4.54 -11.32 2.59
N VAL A 52 -4.40 -10.09 2.08
CA VAL A 52 -3.20 -9.67 1.34
C VAL A 52 -1.98 -9.69 2.26
N LEU A 53 -2.12 -9.23 3.51
CA LEU A 53 -1.02 -9.23 4.48
C LEU A 53 -0.74 -10.61 5.07
N ALA A 54 -1.72 -11.53 5.07
CA ALA A 54 -1.54 -12.90 5.53
C ALA A 54 -0.55 -13.70 4.66
N THR A 55 -0.23 -13.21 3.46
CA THR A 55 0.82 -13.81 2.60
C THR A 55 2.23 -13.40 3.01
N LEU A 56 2.38 -12.41 3.90
CA LEU A 56 3.67 -11.92 4.36
C LEU A 56 4.24 -12.78 5.49
N THR A 57 5.54 -12.99 5.45
CA THR A 57 6.33 -13.59 6.52
C THR A 57 6.49 -12.61 7.68
N THR A 58 6.70 -11.34 7.35
CA THR A 58 6.86 -10.24 8.31
C THR A 58 5.54 -9.53 8.54
N LYS A 59 5.15 -9.36 9.81
CA LYS A 59 3.93 -8.64 10.14
C LYS A 59 4.09 -7.14 9.87
N PRO A 60 3.02 -6.46 9.39
CA PRO A 60 3.03 -5.00 9.31
C PRO A 60 3.26 -4.39 10.70
N LYS A 61 3.94 -3.24 10.74
CA LYS A 61 4.09 -2.44 11.97
C LYS A 61 2.71 -2.06 12.49
N ARG A 62 1.82 -1.62 11.61
CA ARG A 62 0.46 -1.17 11.92
C ARG A 62 -0.50 -1.46 10.79
N VAL A 63 -1.76 -1.69 11.14
CA VAL A 63 -2.90 -1.70 10.21
C VAL A 63 -3.96 -0.77 10.78
N ILE A 64 -4.40 0.20 9.99
CA ILE A 64 -5.27 1.29 10.42
C ILE A 64 -6.46 1.35 9.47
N GLU A 65 -7.67 1.29 10.04
CA GLU A 65 -8.89 1.57 9.30
C GLU A 65 -9.27 3.04 9.50
N THR A 66 -9.44 3.78 8.40
CA THR A 66 -9.73 5.22 8.47
C THR A 66 -10.55 5.70 7.28
N THR A 67 -11.06 6.93 7.39
CA THR A 67 -11.68 7.67 6.30
C THR A 67 -11.07 9.07 6.26
N SER A 68 -11.33 9.84 5.20
CA SER A 68 -11.03 11.28 5.21
C SER A 68 -12.05 12.05 4.40
N GLU A 69 -12.18 13.35 4.65
CA GLU A 69 -13.09 14.22 3.89
C GLU A 69 -12.78 14.25 2.39
N LYS A 70 -11.57 13.85 2.00
CA LYS A 70 -11.12 13.80 0.60
C LYS A 70 -11.47 12.48 -0.10
N LEU A 71 -12.07 11.54 0.61
CA LEU A 71 -12.37 10.19 0.13
C LEU A 71 -13.80 9.80 0.45
N SER A 72 -14.49 9.25 -0.54
CA SER A 72 -15.83 8.68 -0.33
C SER A 72 -15.79 7.24 0.19
N ASP A 73 -14.71 6.52 -0.07
CA ASP A 73 -14.52 5.13 0.35
C ASP A 73 -13.75 5.07 1.69
N GLN A 74 -14.09 4.09 2.54
CA GLN A 74 -13.23 3.71 3.66
C GLN A 74 -11.89 3.20 3.13
N VAL A 75 -10.81 3.51 3.84
CA VAL A 75 -9.46 3.03 3.50
C VAL A 75 -8.84 2.28 4.65
N HIS A 76 -8.12 1.22 4.31
CA HIS A 76 -7.26 0.51 5.23
C HIS A 76 -5.81 0.78 4.85
N VAL A 77 -4.97 1.08 5.83
CA VAL A 77 -3.57 1.42 5.64
C VAL A 77 -2.72 0.45 6.44
N ALA A 78 -1.89 -0.33 5.75
CA ALA A 78 -0.83 -1.10 6.37
C ALA A 78 0.49 -0.34 6.26
N VAL A 79 1.20 -0.16 7.36
CA VAL A 79 2.53 0.45 7.43
C VAL A 79 3.54 -0.62 7.79
N PHE A 80 4.64 -0.70 7.03
CA PHE A 80 5.70 -1.69 7.25
C PHE A 80 6.83 -1.11 8.10
N ALA A 81 7.47 -1.97 8.90
CA ALA A 81 8.53 -1.53 9.83
C ALA A 81 9.82 -1.13 9.11
N ASP A 82 10.03 -1.70 7.93
CA ASP A 82 11.20 -1.54 7.05
C ASP A 82 10.93 -0.60 5.85
N GLY A 83 9.80 0.12 5.88
CA GLY A 83 9.48 1.18 4.91
C GLY A 83 8.28 0.87 4.01
N GLY A 84 7.52 1.92 3.70
CA GLY A 84 6.35 1.86 2.82
C GLY A 84 5.17 1.13 3.43
N GLY A 85 4.30 0.63 2.56
CA GLY A 85 3.03 0.06 2.99
C GLY A 85 2.01 -0.17 1.88
N VAL A 86 0.82 -0.57 2.28
CA VAL A 86 -0.32 -0.78 1.38
C VAL A 86 -1.46 0.14 1.78
N ILE A 87 -2.05 0.84 0.80
CA ILE A 87 -3.33 1.53 0.96
C ILE A 87 -4.38 0.73 0.20
N THR A 88 -5.43 0.32 0.90
CA THR A 88 -6.56 -0.42 0.34
C THR A 88 -7.81 0.44 0.41
N TYR A 89 -8.41 0.73 -0.74
CA TYR A 89 -9.73 1.35 -0.80
C TYR A 89 -10.81 0.27 -0.77
N CYS A 90 -11.76 0.39 0.15
CA CYS A 90 -12.91 -0.50 0.29
C CYS A 90 -14.10 0.09 -0.47
N LYS A 91 -14.39 -0.44 -1.66
CA LYS A 91 -15.46 0.07 -2.52
C LYS A 91 -16.82 -0.37 -2.02
N SER A 92 -17.83 0.47 -2.24
CA SER A 92 -19.23 0.19 -1.87
C SER A 92 -19.82 -1.06 -2.52
N ASN A 93 -19.24 -1.54 -3.63
CA ASN A 93 -19.62 -2.79 -4.30
C ASN A 93 -18.93 -4.03 -3.72
N GLY A 94 -18.19 -3.89 -2.61
CA GLY A 94 -17.44 -4.98 -1.96
C GLY A 94 -16.08 -5.29 -2.58
N ALA A 95 -15.63 -4.53 -3.59
CA ALA A 95 -14.31 -4.71 -4.18
C ALA A 95 -13.23 -3.93 -3.42
N PHE A 96 -11.99 -4.42 -3.48
CA PHE A 96 -10.82 -3.80 -2.89
C PHE A 96 -9.86 -3.27 -3.96
N VAL A 97 -9.29 -2.09 -3.71
CA VAL A 97 -8.24 -1.52 -4.56
C VAL A 97 -6.99 -1.30 -3.72
N HIS A 98 -6.03 -2.21 -3.86
CA HIS A 98 -4.75 -2.14 -3.19
C HIS A 98 -3.76 -1.34 -4.02
N THR A 99 -3.07 -0.42 -3.35
CA THR A 99 -1.90 0.26 -3.87
C THR A 99 -0.73 -0.10 -2.99
N LEU A 100 0.29 -0.75 -3.56
CA LEU A 100 1.58 -0.93 -2.91
C LEU A 100 2.35 0.38 -3.02
N ASN A 101 2.87 0.87 -1.91
CA ASN A 101 3.56 2.14 -1.84
C ASN A 101 4.94 1.96 -1.23
N THR A 102 5.93 2.60 -1.85
CA THR A 102 7.19 2.86 -1.19
C THR A 102 7.01 3.83 -0.02
N GLN A 103 8.02 4.02 0.83
CA GLN A 103 7.94 4.95 1.96
C GLN A 103 7.51 6.35 1.51
N SER A 104 8.20 6.92 0.53
CA SER A 104 7.90 8.27 0.07
C SER A 104 6.58 8.35 -0.71
N GLY A 105 6.23 7.30 -1.46
CA GLY A 105 4.95 7.18 -2.15
C GLY A 105 3.77 7.17 -1.16
N LEU A 106 3.94 6.46 -0.05
CA LEU A 106 2.97 6.36 1.03
C LEU A 106 2.78 7.70 1.73
N GLU A 107 3.87 8.34 2.16
CA GLU A 107 3.86 9.66 2.80
C GLU A 107 3.15 10.72 1.94
N ARG A 108 3.55 10.87 0.67
CA ARG A 108 2.92 11.82 -0.25
C ARG A 108 1.43 11.54 -0.43
N LYS A 109 1.06 10.26 -0.50
CA LYS A 109 -0.34 9.87 -0.70
C LYS A 109 -1.15 10.16 0.55
N LEU A 110 -0.70 9.75 1.73
CA LEU A 110 -1.40 9.99 2.99
C LEU A 110 -1.51 11.49 3.30
N ALA A 111 -0.46 12.28 3.09
CA ALA A 111 -0.52 13.74 3.22
C ALA A 111 -1.56 14.35 2.26
N GLY A 112 -1.57 13.92 1.00
CA GLY A 112 -2.59 14.32 0.03
C GLY A 112 -4.01 14.00 0.48
N LEU A 113 -4.20 12.90 1.21
CA LEU A 113 -5.48 12.45 1.76
C LEU A 113 -5.84 13.07 3.12
N GLY A 114 -4.93 13.81 3.77
CA GLY A 114 -5.12 14.30 5.13
C GLY A 114 -4.99 13.21 6.20
N LEU A 115 -4.23 12.15 5.92
CA LEU A 115 -4.09 10.95 6.75
C LEU A 115 -2.65 10.73 7.24
N SER A 116 -1.85 11.80 7.33
CA SER A 116 -0.43 11.69 7.75
C SER A 116 -0.28 11.06 9.13
N SER A 117 -1.27 11.21 10.02
CA SER A 117 -1.26 10.60 11.36
C SER A 117 -1.24 9.07 11.36
N CYS A 118 -1.52 8.44 10.21
CA CYS A 118 -1.33 7.00 10.05
C CYS A 118 0.14 6.57 10.14
N LEU A 119 1.08 7.52 10.03
CA LEU A 119 2.52 7.27 10.12
C LEU A 119 3.12 7.61 11.49
N ASP A 120 2.39 8.33 12.35
CA ASP A 120 2.86 8.73 13.68
C ASP A 120 3.16 7.48 14.54
N GLU A 121 4.16 7.52 15.43
CA GLU A 121 4.61 6.36 16.22
C GLU A 121 3.60 5.88 17.27
#